data_AF-A0A4P7GV75-F1
#
_entry.id   AF-A0A4P7GV75-F1
#
_cell.length_a   1.000
_cell.length_b   1.000
_cell.length_c   1.000
_cell.angle_alpha   90.00
_cell.angle_beta   90.00
_cell.angle_gamma   90.00
#
_symmetry.space_group_name_H-M   'P 1'
#
loop_
_entity.id
_entity.type
_entity.pdbx_description
1 polymer ?
#
loop_
_entity_poly.entity_id
_entity_poly.type
_entity_poly.pdbx_seq_one_letter_code
_entity_poly.pdbx_strand_id
1 'polypeptide(L)'
;MASPAASPGPVAGETDDSLLGRYVNRYLLPRVALTVIGLASLIGVYLTLRMQGVPLWLVLPRWSGLVGLGILAGGTMWWSRFVVPRDTQPAAMARLAVAQARHYRPLAAGALVAALMGGGAWAAWMGPVAATRGWLGLWLLVIALHGTLVAATLALLSRPDREALEARRQALAVLVAAIALLITMAVLDAALTFGAYWPAWTLRVLHLGAFGLWLGGAVWNIFVAVPAARDELAFATVAASATQLERFRKRVRIFLPLLLVSGFAQAAAYAGWNPLAWTGSGVGQLALVKLGLVAVLFVIFITCPLWRACSPIKGMCDLEELAGPAAGTAPGGQPAPGRDHPGRLTRATVEGAVAAAPVRRLDRRGTGCAGFVHVEEALAAMAPGEVLELLSSDPISWWELPAWLEVHGHRLLFRERRRMWPWRYFRFLIQRGA
;
A
#
# COMPACT_ATOMS: atom_id res chain seq x y z
N MET A 1 51.81 36.88 24.97
CA MET A 1 51.16 36.68 23.66
C MET A 1 51.11 35.18 23.41
N ALA A 2 49.98 34.55 23.73
CA ALA A 2 49.79 33.10 23.59
C ALA A 2 48.85 32.85 22.40
N SER A 3 49.31 32.06 21.43
CA SER A 3 48.53 31.67 20.26
C SER A 3 47.35 30.76 20.66
N PRO A 4 46.15 30.96 20.11
CA PRO A 4 45.04 30.03 20.31
C PRO A 4 45.25 28.77 19.46
N ALA A 5 45.05 27.62 20.10
CA ALA A 5 45.11 26.30 19.49
C ALA A 5 44.04 26.14 18.40
N ALA A 6 44.46 25.61 17.25
CA ALA A 6 43.60 25.32 16.11
C ALA A 6 42.61 24.19 16.45
N SER A 7 41.33 24.47 16.24
CA SER A 7 40.25 23.48 16.35
C SER A 7 40.41 22.37 15.30
N PRO A 8 40.19 21.10 15.64
CA PRO A 8 40.20 20.02 14.66
C PRO A 8 39.05 20.21 13.67
N GLY A 9 39.39 20.23 12.38
CA GLY A 9 38.42 20.36 11.29
C GLY A 9 37.45 19.17 11.22
N PRO A 10 36.28 19.36 10.57
CA PRO A 10 35.28 18.31 10.44
C PRO A 10 35.85 17.13 9.65
N VAL A 11 35.75 15.93 10.25
CA VAL A 11 36.12 14.66 9.63
C VAL A 11 35.22 14.45 8.42
N ALA A 12 35.79 14.59 7.23
CA ALA A 12 35.15 14.28 5.97
C ALA A 12 35.06 12.76 5.82
N GLY A 13 33.84 12.25 5.61
CA GLY A 13 33.63 10.94 4.98
C GLY A 13 33.15 9.81 5.87
N GLU A 14 32.21 10.04 6.79
CA GLU A 14 31.28 8.98 7.18
C GLU A 14 30.26 8.84 6.05
N THR A 15 30.65 8.11 4.99
CA THR A 15 29.69 7.63 4.00
C THR A 15 28.66 6.80 4.75
N ASP A 16 27.41 7.24 4.67
CA ASP A 16 26.20 6.62 5.22
C ASP A 16 25.93 5.23 4.59
N ASP A 17 26.91 4.32 4.73
CA ASP A 17 26.80 2.88 4.46
C ASP A 17 26.28 2.15 5.71
N SER A 18 25.60 2.91 6.59
CA SER A 18 24.84 2.37 7.69
C SER A 18 23.91 1.29 7.12
N LEU A 19 23.89 0.12 7.76
CA LEU A 19 22.94 -0.93 7.42
C LEU A 19 21.51 -0.36 7.31
N LEU A 20 21.20 0.66 8.13
CA LEU A 20 20.04 1.53 8.02
C LEU A 20 19.83 2.13 6.62
N GLY A 21 20.80 2.81 6.01
CA GLY A 21 20.72 3.33 4.62
C GLY A 21 20.37 2.24 3.59
N ARG A 22 20.91 1.02 3.74
CA ARG A 22 20.55 -0.14 2.90
C ARG A 22 19.14 -0.71 3.17
N TYR A 23 18.60 -0.56 4.38
CA TYR A 23 17.25 -1.02 4.75
C TYR A 23 16.16 0.07 4.60
N VAL A 24 16.53 1.35 4.46
CA VAL A 24 15.63 2.51 4.51
C VAL A 24 14.80 2.71 3.24
N ASN A 25 15.12 2.09 2.11
CA ASN A 25 14.31 2.25 0.90
C ASN A 25 13.08 1.32 0.79
N ARG A 26 12.50 0.87 1.90
CA ARG A 26 11.18 0.18 1.91
C ARG A 26 10.05 1.03 1.33
N TYR A 27 10.22 2.35 1.35
CA TYR A 27 9.29 3.30 0.73
C TYR A 27 9.55 3.53 -0.76
N LEU A 28 10.66 3.03 -1.31
CA LEU A 28 10.97 3.21 -2.72
C LEU A 28 9.97 2.46 -3.60
N LEU A 29 9.70 1.19 -3.27
CA LEU A 29 8.87 0.34 -4.12
C LEU A 29 7.44 0.86 -4.27
N PRO A 30 6.73 1.28 -3.20
CA PRO A 30 5.42 1.92 -3.33
C PRO A 30 5.46 3.22 -4.15
N ARG A 31 6.52 4.03 -4.01
CA ARG A 31 6.68 5.28 -4.77
C ARG A 31 6.93 5.00 -6.25
N VAL A 32 7.83 4.08 -6.56
CA VAL A 32 8.09 3.61 -7.93
C VAL A 32 6.80 3.06 -8.54
N ALA A 33 6.04 2.26 -7.80
CA ALA A 33 4.76 1.75 -8.28
C ALA A 33 3.77 2.89 -8.63
N LEU A 34 3.69 3.92 -7.77
CA LEU A 34 2.86 5.11 -7.99
C LEU A 34 3.35 5.95 -9.19
N THR A 35 4.65 6.03 -9.42
CA THR A 35 5.22 6.69 -10.60
C THR A 35 4.88 5.93 -11.88
N VAL A 36 5.07 4.61 -11.89
CA VAL A 36 4.82 3.76 -13.07
C VAL A 36 3.34 3.79 -13.48
N ILE A 37 2.42 3.67 -12.51
CA ILE A 37 0.98 3.75 -12.79
C ILE A 37 0.56 5.18 -13.17
N GLY A 38 1.19 6.21 -12.57
CA GLY A 38 1.00 7.61 -12.94
C GLY A 38 1.35 7.85 -14.40
N LEU A 39 2.50 7.36 -14.85
CA LEU A 39 2.91 7.44 -16.26
C LEU A 39 1.99 6.64 -17.18
N ALA A 40 1.64 5.40 -16.82
CA ALA A 40 0.74 4.56 -17.61
C ALA A 40 -0.66 5.20 -17.77
N SER A 41 -1.17 5.84 -16.72
CA SER A 41 -2.45 6.56 -16.76
C SER A 41 -2.37 7.86 -17.58
N LEU A 42 -1.27 8.61 -17.50
CA LEU A 42 -1.03 9.78 -18.33
C LEU A 42 -1.03 9.42 -19.82
N ILE A 43 -0.35 8.34 -20.21
CA ILE A 43 -0.39 7.78 -21.58
C ILE A 43 -1.83 7.42 -21.96
N GLY A 44 -2.59 6.80 -21.06
CA GLY A 44 -4.00 6.47 -21.29
C GLY A 44 -4.88 7.70 -21.57
N VAL A 45 -4.66 8.80 -20.85
CA VAL A 45 -5.36 10.07 -21.07
C VAL A 45 -4.95 10.70 -22.40
N TYR A 46 -3.66 10.74 -22.69
CA TYR A 46 -3.13 11.20 -23.98
C TYR A 46 -3.79 10.48 -25.16
N LEU A 47 -3.82 9.13 -25.12
CA LEU A 47 -4.45 8.33 -26.17
C LEU A 47 -5.95 8.64 -26.29
N THR A 48 -6.67 8.73 -25.16
CA THR A 48 -8.11 9.04 -25.18
C THR A 48 -8.38 10.40 -25.84
N LEU A 49 -7.67 11.46 -25.42
CA LEU A 49 -7.89 12.80 -25.96
C LEU A 49 -7.47 12.89 -27.43
N ARG A 50 -6.41 12.18 -27.83
CA ARG A 50 -5.98 12.13 -29.23
C ARG A 50 -7.04 11.51 -30.13
N MET A 51 -7.68 10.43 -29.68
CA MET A 51 -8.79 9.78 -30.41
C MET A 51 -10.04 10.65 -30.47
N GLN A 52 -10.27 11.49 -29.46
CA GLN A 52 -11.36 12.47 -29.46
C GLN A 52 -11.07 13.71 -30.33
N GLY A 53 -9.84 13.88 -30.84
CA GLY A 53 -9.42 15.07 -31.58
C GLY A 53 -9.24 16.32 -30.70
N VAL A 54 -9.02 16.12 -29.39
CA VAL A 54 -8.94 17.20 -28.40
C VAL A 54 -7.50 17.75 -28.33
N PRO A 55 -7.31 19.06 -28.08
CA PRO A 55 -5.98 19.64 -27.93
C PRO A 55 -5.12 18.98 -26.85
N LEU A 56 -3.82 18.86 -27.11
CA LEU A 56 -2.90 18.16 -26.20
C LEU A 56 -2.65 18.89 -24.87
N TRP A 57 -2.87 20.21 -24.80
CA TRP A 57 -2.72 20.95 -23.55
C TRP A 57 -3.74 20.52 -22.47
N LEU A 58 -4.84 19.88 -22.88
CA LEU A 58 -5.85 19.31 -21.96
C LEU A 58 -5.43 17.98 -21.34
N VAL A 59 -4.33 17.36 -21.79
CA VAL A 59 -3.87 16.06 -21.26
C VAL A 59 -3.55 16.15 -19.78
N LEU A 60 -2.76 17.14 -19.36
CA LEU A 60 -2.38 17.30 -17.96
C LEU A 60 -3.56 17.68 -17.05
N PRO A 61 -4.42 18.66 -17.40
CA PRO A 61 -5.66 18.92 -16.66
C PRO A 61 -6.55 17.68 -16.58
N ARG A 62 -6.82 16.99 -17.69
CA ARG A 62 -7.68 15.80 -17.66
C ARG A 62 -7.10 14.71 -16.77
N TRP A 63 -5.79 14.47 -16.85
CA TRP A 63 -5.11 13.49 -16.02
C TRP A 63 -5.16 13.86 -14.54
N SER A 64 -4.87 15.12 -14.18
CA SER A 64 -4.94 15.58 -12.79
C SER A 64 -6.37 15.48 -12.24
N GLY A 65 -7.37 15.76 -13.08
CA GLY A 65 -8.78 15.61 -12.72
C GLY A 65 -9.15 14.17 -12.39
N LEU A 66 -8.75 13.21 -13.23
CA LEU A 66 -9.00 11.78 -13.01
C LEU A 66 -8.21 11.24 -11.81
N VAL A 67 -6.98 11.70 -11.60
CA VAL A 67 -6.18 11.37 -10.41
C VAL A 67 -6.86 11.90 -9.14
N GLY A 68 -7.32 13.15 -9.14
CA GLY A 68 -8.06 13.75 -8.03
C GLY A 68 -9.33 12.97 -7.69
N LEU A 69 -10.12 12.61 -8.71
CA LEU A 69 -11.30 11.75 -8.54
C LEU A 69 -10.94 10.36 -8.02
N GLY A 70 -9.84 9.76 -8.49
CA GLY A 70 -9.34 8.49 -7.99
C GLY A 70 -8.96 8.56 -6.51
N ILE A 71 -8.26 9.61 -6.09
CA ILE A 71 -7.91 9.86 -4.69
C ILE A 71 -9.16 10.02 -3.83
N LEU A 72 -10.14 10.82 -4.26
CA LEU A 72 -11.39 11.01 -3.54
C LEU A 72 -12.20 9.71 -3.44
N ALA A 73 -12.40 9.00 -4.55
CA ALA A 73 -13.16 7.74 -4.57
C ALA A 73 -12.45 6.64 -3.76
N GLY A 74 -11.19 6.32 -4.09
CA GLY A 74 -10.46 5.28 -3.38
C GLY A 74 -10.25 5.64 -1.91
N GLY A 75 -9.79 6.85 -1.60
CA GLY A 75 -9.51 7.28 -0.22
C GLY A 75 -10.75 7.26 0.67
N THR A 76 -11.88 7.78 0.20
CA THR A 76 -13.13 7.72 0.98
C THR A 76 -13.76 6.34 1.03
N MET A 77 -13.51 5.46 0.06
CA MET A 77 -13.83 4.03 0.19
C MET A 77 -13.07 3.41 1.36
N TRP A 78 -11.76 3.68 1.46
CA TRP A 78 -10.92 3.18 2.56
C TRP A 78 -11.38 3.70 3.91
N TRP A 79 -11.61 5.00 4.04
CA TRP A 79 -12.17 5.58 5.27
C TRP A 79 -13.53 4.95 5.60
N SER A 80 -14.51 5.06 4.71
CA SER A 80 -15.90 4.72 5.05
C SER A 80 -16.14 3.23 5.26
N ARG A 81 -15.47 2.35 4.49
CA ARG A 81 -15.72 0.90 4.47
C ARG A 81 -14.65 0.06 5.16
N PHE A 82 -13.40 0.50 5.16
CA PHE A 82 -12.28 -0.33 5.62
C PHE A 82 -11.75 0.06 7.00
N VAL A 83 -12.07 1.25 7.50
CA VAL A 83 -11.93 1.59 8.92
C VAL A 83 -13.11 0.97 9.68
N VAL A 84 -12.91 -0.23 10.21
CA VAL A 84 -13.95 -1.03 10.88
C VAL A 84 -13.78 -0.89 12.39
N PRO A 85 -14.78 -0.34 13.12
CA PRO A 85 -14.69 -0.11 14.56
C PRO A 85 -14.43 -1.36 15.41
N ARG A 86 -14.72 -2.54 14.88
CA ARG A 86 -14.56 -3.82 15.57
C ARG A 86 -13.16 -4.42 15.47
N ASP A 87 -12.26 -3.81 14.69
CA ASP A 87 -10.90 -4.35 14.49
C ASP A 87 -10.01 -4.22 15.73
N THR A 88 -10.39 -3.39 16.71
CA THR A 88 -9.61 -3.13 17.92
C THR A 88 -10.47 -2.47 18.99
N GLN A 89 -9.89 -2.12 20.14
CA GLN A 89 -10.57 -1.41 21.21
C GLN A 89 -11.15 -0.07 20.71
N PRO A 90 -12.39 0.31 21.11
CA PRO A 90 -13.04 1.53 20.61
C PRO A 90 -12.19 2.81 20.78
N ALA A 91 -11.50 2.94 21.91
CA ALA A 91 -10.63 4.09 22.18
C ALA A 91 -9.41 4.14 21.25
N ALA A 92 -8.77 3.00 20.98
CA ALA A 92 -7.63 2.93 20.05
C ALA A 92 -8.08 3.22 18.61
N MET A 93 -9.24 2.69 18.22
CA MET A 93 -9.81 2.98 16.90
C MET A 93 -10.18 4.46 16.74
N ALA A 94 -10.76 5.09 17.78
CA ALA A 94 -11.08 6.51 17.73
C ALA A 94 -9.82 7.37 17.50
N ARG A 95 -8.72 7.07 18.22
CA ARG A 95 -7.43 7.75 18.00
C ARG A 95 -6.87 7.52 16.60
N LEU A 96 -6.89 6.28 16.11
CA LEU A 96 -6.47 5.95 14.75
C LEU A 96 -7.30 6.70 13.71
N ALA A 97 -8.62 6.76 13.87
CA ALA A 97 -9.51 7.46 12.95
C ALA A 97 -9.23 8.97 12.93
N VAL A 98 -8.96 9.58 14.09
CA VAL A 98 -8.55 10.99 14.20
C VAL A 98 -7.20 11.23 13.51
N ALA A 99 -6.22 10.34 13.69
CA ALA A 99 -4.93 10.44 13.00
C ALA A 99 -5.08 10.28 11.47
N GLN A 100 -5.87 9.32 11.01
CA GLN A 100 -6.16 9.14 9.58
C GLN A 100 -6.91 10.34 8.98
N ALA A 101 -7.88 10.92 9.71
CA ALA A 101 -8.59 12.12 9.26
C ALA A 101 -7.65 13.31 9.03
N ARG A 102 -6.72 13.54 9.98
CA ARG A 102 -5.71 14.61 9.90
C ARG A 102 -4.84 14.49 8.64
N HIS A 103 -4.42 13.28 8.28
CA HIS A 103 -3.63 13.06 7.06
C HIS A 103 -4.46 13.09 5.77
N TYR A 104 -5.69 12.59 5.79
CA TYR A 104 -6.49 12.48 4.56
C TYR A 104 -7.14 13.80 4.13
N ARG A 105 -7.60 14.64 5.05
CA ARG A 105 -8.29 15.89 4.72
C ARG A 105 -7.50 16.85 3.82
N PRO A 106 -6.20 17.14 4.05
CA PRO A 106 -5.43 17.97 3.12
C PRO A 106 -5.30 17.30 1.74
N LEU A 107 -5.13 15.98 1.69
CA LEU A 107 -5.10 15.23 0.41
C LEU A 107 -6.44 15.31 -0.32
N ALA A 108 -7.57 15.19 0.38
CA ALA A 108 -8.90 15.32 -0.17
C ALA A 108 -9.17 16.74 -0.71
N ALA A 109 -8.74 17.78 0.01
CA ALA A 109 -8.84 19.16 -0.46
C ALA A 109 -8.02 19.40 -1.75
N GLY A 110 -6.75 18.95 -1.77
CA GLY A 110 -5.92 19.03 -2.97
C GLY A 110 -6.48 18.21 -4.14
N ALA A 111 -7.01 17.01 -3.86
CA ALA A 111 -7.66 16.17 -4.86
C ALA A 111 -8.95 16.80 -5.42
N LEU A 112 -9.72 17.52 -4.60
CA LEU A 112 -10.88 18.29 -5.06
C LEU A 112 -10.47 19.42 -6.00
N VAL A 113 -9.42 20.18 -5.65
CA VAL A 113 -8.89 21.23 -6.53
C VAL A 113 -8.42 20.64 -7.86
N ALA A 114 -7.67 19.53 -7.83
CA ALA A 114 -7.25 18.83 -9.04
C ALA A 114 -8.45 18.33 -9.87
N ALA A 115 -9.46 17.75 -9.24
CA ALA A 115 -10.71 17.31 -9.87
C ALA A 115 -11.46 18.48 -10.54
N LEU A 116 -11.53 19.64 -9.89
CA LEU A 116 -12.22 20.82 -10.43
C LEU A 116 -11.46 21.49 -11.55
N MET A 117 -10.18 21.76 -11.37
CA MET A 117 -9.36 22.37 -12.42
C MET A 117 -9.28 21.46 -13.65
N GLY A 118 -9.03 20.17 -13.42
CA GLY A 118 -8.88 19.19 -14.47
C GLY A 118 -10.17 18.78 -15.16
N GLY A 119 -11.18 18.42 -14.36
CA GLY A 119 -12.51 18.04 -14.82
C GLY A 119 -13.29 19.21 -15.40
N GLY A 120 -13.19 20.39 -14.77
CA GLY A 120 -13.83 21.62 -15.24
C GLY A 120 -13.26 22.13 -16.57
N ALA A 121 -11.93 22.19 -16.72
CA ALA A 121 -11.32 22.59 -17.99
C ALA A 121 -11.71 21.64 -19.13
N TRP A 122 -11.68 20.33 -18.87
CA TRP A 122 -12.13 19.34 -19.86
C TRP A 122 -13.62 19.45 -20.16
N ALA A 123 -14.47 19.60 -19.14
CA ALA A 123 -15.92 19.70 -19.35
C ALA A 123 -16.28 20.96 -20.13
N ALA A 124 -15.67 22.11 -19.81
CA ALA A 124 -15.87 23.35 -20.55
C ALA A 124 -15.53 23.18 -22.04
N TRP A 125 -14.41 22.51 -22.36
CA TRP A 125 -14.02 22.24 -23.73
C TRP A 125 -14.94 21.23 -24.45
N MET A 126 -15.37 20.17 -23.75
CA MET A 126 -16.16 19.11 -24.35
C MET A 126 -17.65 19.44 -24.51
N GLY A 127 -18.15 20.52 -23.90
CA GLY A 127 -19.56 20.92 -23.99
C GLY A 127 -20.07 21.05 -25.44
N PRO A 128 -19.44 21.87 -26.29
CA PRO A 128 -19.81 22.00 -27.70
C PRO A 128 -19.70 20.68 -28.49
N VAL A 129 -18.67 19.88 -28.20
CA VAL A 129 -18.47 18.57 -28.87
C VAL A 129 -19.57 17.58 -28.46
N ALA A 130 -19.94 17.57 -27.18
CA ALA A 130 -21.04 16.74 -26.69
C ALA A 130 -22.37 17.18 -27.29
N ALA A 131 -22.64 18.49 -27.37
CA ALA A 131 -23.86 19.02 -27.97
C ALA A 131 -24.00 18.62 -29.45
N THR A 132 -22.95 18.86 -30.24
CA THR A 132 -22.93 18.53 -31.68
C THR A 132 -23.06 17.02 -31.95
N ARG A 133 -22.62 16.17 -31.02
CA ARG A 133 -22.72 14.71 -31.12
C ARG A 133 -23.93 14.10 -30.43
N GLY A 134 -24.88 14.91 -29.92
CA GLY A 134 -26.12 14.41 -29.29
C GLY A 134 -25.96 13.91 -27.85
N TRP A 135 -24.84 14.20 -27.17
CA TRP A 135 -24.53 13.78 -25.80
C TRP A 135 -24.67 14.90 -24.76
N LEU A 136 -25.42 15.97 -25.06
CA LEU A 136 -25.58 17.13 -24.18
C LEU A 136 -26.10 16.74 -22.78
N GLY A 137 -27.09 15.84 -22.71
CA GLY A 137 -27.65 15.41 -21.42
C GLY A 137 -26.63 14.74 -20.51
N LEU A 138 -25.74 13.90 -21.09
CA LEU A 138 -24.67 13.24 -20.34
C LEU A 138 -23.60 14.24 -19.87
N TRP A 139 -23.29 15.25 -20.69
CA TRP A 139 -22.40 16.33 -20.31
C TRP A 139 -22.97 17.20 -19.18
N LEU A 140 -24.26 17.57 -19.23
CA LEU A 140 -24.93 18.30 -18.15
C LEU A 140 -24.93 17.49 -16.84
N LEU A 141 -25.11 16.18 -16.92
CA LEU A 141 -25.01 15.30 -15.76
C LEU A 141 -23.59 15.31 -15.16
N VAL A 142 -22.54 15.33 -15.99
CA VAL A 142 -21.16 15.51 -15.50
C VAL A 142 -21.01 16.82 -14.72
N ILE A 143 -21.54 17.94 -15.22
CA ILE A 143 -21.49 19.24 -14.52
C ILE A 143 -22.23 19.17 -13.17
N ALA A 144 -23.45 18.62 -13.16
CA ALA A 144 -24.25 18.48 -11.94
C ALA A 144 -23.52 17.63 -10.88
N LEU A 145 -22.94 16.50 -11.30
CA LEU A 145 -22.19 15.61 -10.41
C LEU A 145 -20.90 16.23 -9.86
N HIS A 146 -20.25 17.15 -10.59
CA HIS A 146 -19.16 17.95 -10.02
C HIS A 146 -19.66 18.82 -8.86
N GLY A 147 -20.81 19.49 -9.03
CA GLY A 147 -21.44 20.26 -7.95
C GLY A 147 -21.75 19.41 -6.72
N THR A 148 -22.32 18.22 -6.93
CA THR A 148 -22.57 17.25 -5.84
C THR A 148 -21.27 16.81 -5.15
N LEU A 149 -20.21 16.54 -5.90
CA LEU A 149 -18.92 16.15 -5.36
C LEU A 149 -18.31 17.26 -4.51
N VAL A 150 -18.38 18.52 -4.97
CA VAL A 150 -17.92 19.70 -4.22
C VAL A 150 -18.66 19.80 -2.90
N ALA A 151 -20.00 19.81 -2.94
CA ALA A 151 -20.83 19.92 -1.75
C ALA A 151 -20.54 18.80 -0.74
N ALA A 152 -20.46 17.54 -1.21
CA ALA A 152 -20.15 16.41 -0.35
C ALA A 152 -18.74 16.50 0.26
N THR A 153 -17.75 16.94 -0.51
CA THR A 153 -16.36 17.05 -0.04
C THR A 153 -16.20 18.20 0.94
N LEU A 154 -16.80 19.35 0.69
CA LEU A 154 -16.82 20.47 1.65
C LEU A 154 -17.51 20.08 2.96
N ALA A 155 -18.63 19.33 2.89
CA ALA A 155 -19.31 18.81 4.07
C ALA A 155 -18.46 17.79 4.86
N LEU A 156 -17.57 17.04 4.20
CA LEU A 156 -16.59 16.17 4.86
C LEU A 156 -15.47 16.98 5.52
N LEU A 157 -14.94 17.99 4.82
CA LEU A 157 -13.83 18.83 5.27
C LEU A 157 -14.23 19.77 6.42
N SER A 158 -15.50 20.17 6.53
CA SER A 158 -15.99 21.02 7.61
C SER A 158 -16.18 20.30 8.95
N ARG A 159 -16.11 18.96 8.97
CA ARG A 159 -16.23 18.18 10.20
C ARG A 159 -15.01 18.38 11.08
N PRO A 160 -15.11 18.43 12.41
CA PRO A 160 -13.93 18.41 13.28
C PRO A 160 -13.27 17.01 13.27
N ASP A 161 -11.97 16.93 13.55
CA ASP A 161 -11.24 15.64 13.53
C ASP A 161 -11.77 14.66 14.59
N ARG A 162 -12.19 15.18 15.75
CA ARG A 162 -12.77 14.38 16.85
C ARG A 162 -14.02 13.58 16.45
N GLU A 163 -14.70 13.99 15.39
CA GLU A 163 -15.89 13.33 14.82
C GLU A 163 -15.52 12.38 13.66
N ALA A 164 -14.25 11.96 13.51
CA ALA A 164 -13.78 11.19 12.34
C ALA A 164 -14.55 9.89 12.09
N LEU A 165 -15.04 9.21 13.13
CA LEU A 165 -15.85 8.00 12.99
C LEU A 165 -17.28 8.31 12.53
N GLU A 166 -17.85 9.43 12.96
CA GLU A 166 -19.18 9.89 12.55
C GLU A 166 -19.17 10.44 11.12
N ALA A 167 -18.04 11.07 10.73
CA ALA A 167 -17.76 11.58 9.40
C ALA A 167 -17.78 10.50 8.29
N ARG A 168 -17.89 9.21 8.65
CA ARG A 168 -18.01 8.08 7.71
C ARG A 168 -19.22 8.22 6.77
N ARG A 169 -20.32 8.83 7.22
CA ARG A 169 -21.49 9.09 6.35
C ARG A 169 -21.17 10.09 5.26
N GLN A 170 -20.45 11.17 5.60
CA GLN A 170 -19.99 12.18 4.65
C GLN A 170 -18.94 11.59 3.70
N ALA A 171 -18.01 10.77 4.22
CA ALA A 171 -17.05 10.04 3.38
C ALA A 171 -17.78 9.11 2.39
N LEU A 172 -18.86 8.43 2.80
CA LEU A 172 -19.69 7.64 1.90
C LEU A 172 -20.39 8.50 0.85
N ALA A 173 -20.88 9.69 1.20
CA ALA A 173 -21.47 10.63 0.24
C ALA A 173 -20.46 11.07 -0.83
N VAL A 174 -19.22 11.40 -0.41
CA VAL A 174 -18.12 11.70 -1.32
C VAL A 174 -17.80 10.51 -2.22
N LEU A 175 -17.74 9.29 -1.65
CA LEU A 175 -17.50 8.06 -2.42
C LEU A 175 -18.55 7.88 -3.52
N VAL A 176 -19.84 7.99 -3.17
CA VAL A 176 -20.94 7.82 -4.11
C VAL A 176 -20.88 8.89 -5.21
N ALA A 177 -20.69 10.15 -4.85
CA ALA A 177 -20.57 11.25 -5.81
C ALA A 177 -19.36 11.07 -6.74
N ALA A 178 -18.19 10.70 -6.21
CA ALA A 178 -16.98 10.49 -7.00
C ALA A 178 -17.12 9.28 -7.94
N ILE A 179 -17.72 8.17 -7.49
CA ILE A 179 -17.98 7.00 -8.34
C ILE A 179 -18.99 7.35 -9.45
N ALA A 180 -20.11 8.00 -9.10
CA ALA A 180 -21.10 8.41 -10.09
C ALA A 180 -20.49 9.33 -11.15
N LEU A 181 -19.64 10.27 -10.73
CA LEU A 181 -18.93 11.16 -11.64
C LEU A 181 -17.93 10.42 -12.52
N LEU A 182 -17.11 9.51 -11.96
CA LEU A 182 -16.19 8.67 -12.73
C LEU A 182 -16.91 7.81 -13.77
N ILE A 183 -18.03 7.17 -13.39
CA ILE A 183 -18.85 6.37 -14.31
C ILE A 183 -19.38 7.25 -15.43
N THR A 184 -19.98 8.40 -15.10
CA THR A 184 -20.59 9.29 -16.09
C THR A 184 -19.53 9.85 -17.05
N MET A 185 -18.37 10.25 -16.53
CA MET A 185 -17.23 10.68 -17.36
C MET A 185 -16.67 9.57 -18.24
N ALA A 186 -16.63 8.33 -17.74
CA ALA A 186 -16.20 7.16 -18.49
C ALA A 186 -17.15 6.86 -19.66
N VAL A 187 -18.46 6.90 -19.41
CA VAL A 187 -19.46 6.74 -20.46
C VAL A 187 -19.35 7.87 -21.48
N LEU A 188 -19.20 9.13 -21.03
CA LEU A 188 -19.05 10.27 -21.94
C LEU A 188 -17.78 10.15 -22.81
N ASP A 189 -16.65 9.77 -22.22
CA ASP A 189 -15.40 9.53 -22.95
C ASP A 189 -15.58 8.49 -24.07
N ALA A 190 -16.23 7.37 -23.72
CA ALA A 190 -16.46 6.27 -24.65
C ALA A 190 -17.49 6.65 -25.72
N ALA A 191 -18.57 7.34 -25.35
CA ALA A 191 -19.61 7.80 -26.27
C ALA A 191 -19.09 8.82 -27.28
N LEU A 192 -18.22 9.73 -26.85
CA LEU A 192 -17.56 10.68 -27.73
C LEU A 192 -16.60 10.00 -28.70
N THR A 193 -16.01 8.87 -28.34
CA THR A 193 -15.01 8.18 -29.18
C THR A 193 -15.63 7.12 -30.08
N PHE A 194 -16.62 6.38 -29.59
CA PHE A 194 -17.17 5.18 -30.21
C PHE A 194 -18.70 5.24 -30.42
N GLY A 195 -19.33 6.39 -30.18
CA GLY A 195 -20.78 6.54 -30.30
C GLY A 195 -21.55 5.63 -29.33
N ALA A 196 -22.65 5.02 -29.80
CA ALA A 196 -23.54 4.17 -29.01
C ALA A 196 -23.04 2.73 -28.77
N TYR A 197 -21.74 2.46 -28.96
CA TYR A 197 -21.18 1.13 -28.78
C TYR A 197 -21.02 0.77 -27.28
N TRP A 198 -22.05 0.15 -26.71
CA TRP A 198 -22.12 -0.16 -25.27
C TRP A 198 -20.92 -0.95 -24.71
N PRO A 199 -20.25 -1.88 -25.44
CA PRO A 199 -19.09 -2.58 -24.87
C PRO A 199 -17.94 -1.64 -24.55
N ALA A 200 -17.73 -0.58 -25.35
CA ALA A 200 -16.72 0.43 -25.04
C ALA A 200 -17.07 1.22 -23.78
N TRP A 201 -18.36 1.49 -23.53
CA TRP A 201 -18.81 2.19 -22.33
C TRP A 201 -18.53 1.35 -21.09
N THR A 202 -18.93 0.07 -21.10
CA THR A 202 -18.69 -0.86 -20.00
C THR A 202 -17.20 -1.03 -19.73
N LEU A 203 -16.39 -1.25 -20.78
CA LEU A 203 -14.94 -1.36 -20.63
C LEU A 203 -14.32 -0.08 -20.05
N ARG A 204 -14.80 1.10 -20.46
CA ARG A 204 -14.29 2.39 -19.95
C ARG A 204 -14.64 2.60 -18.49
N VAL A 205 -15.87 2.28 -18.09
CA VAL A 205 -16.32 2.31 -16.69
C VAL A 205 -15.50 1.36 -15.83
N LEU A 206 -15.32 0.11 -16.26
CA LEU A 206 -14.54 -0.88 -15.52
C LEU A 206 -13.08 -0.44 -15.36
N HIS A 207 -12.46 0.05 -16.43
CA HIS A 207 -11.05 0.47 -16.40
C HIS A 207 -10.84 1.70 -15.49
N LEU A 208 -11.64 2.75 -15.66
CA LEU A 208 -11.50 3.98 -14.87
C LEU A 208 -11.91 3.76 -13.41
N GLY A 209 -12.95 2.94 -13.16
CA GLY A 209 -13.35 2.54 -11.81
C GLY A 209 -12.25 1.76 -11.11
N ALA A 210 -11.68 0.73 -11.76
CA ALA A 210 -10.59 -0.05 -11.21
C ALA A 210 -9.35 0.83 -10.95
N PHE A 211 -9.03 1.74 -11.88
CA PHE A 211 -7.90 2.67 -11.74
C PHE A 211 -8.10 3.60 -10.55
N GLY A 212 -9.26 4.27 -10.48
CA GLY A 212 -9.55 5.23 -9.42
C GLY A 212 -9.53 4.58 -8.03
N LEU A 213 -10.19 3.44 -7.87
CA LEU A 213 -10.24 2.72 -6.59
C LEU A 213 -8.87 2.18 -6.17
N TRP A 214 -8.09 1.66 -7.12
CA TRP A 214 -6.73 1.19 -6.85
C TRP A 214 -5.80 2.35 -6.47
N LEU A 215 -5.80 3.44 -7.26
CA LEU A 215 -4.95 4.61 -7.05
C LEU A 215 -5.24 5.29 -5.71
N GLY A 216 -6.51 5.59 -5.43
CA GLY A 216 -6.89 6.19 -4.16
C GLY A 216 -6.60 5.27 -2.98
N GLY A 217 -6.68 3.95 -3.16
CA GLY A 217 -6.22 2.99 -2.16
C GLY A 217 -4.72 2.98 -1.93
N ALA A 218 -3.92 3.07 -2.98
CA ALA A 218 -2.47 3.19 -2.86
C ALA A 218 -2.08 4.49 -2.13
N VAL A 219 -2.69 5.62 -2.53
CA VAL A 219 -2.48 6.92 -1.89
C VAL A 219 -2.89 6.89 -0.41
N TRP A 220 -4.06 6.31 -0.10
CA TRP A 220 -4.51 6.13 1.28
C TRP A 220 -3.49 5.36 2.11
N ASN A 221 -3.03 4.21 1.62
CA ASN A 221 -2.07 3.40 2.39
C ASN A 221 -0.74 4.12 2.60
N ILE A 222 -0.20 4.75 1.56
CA ILE A 222 1.12 5.40 1.61
C ILE A 222 1.11 6.68 2.47
N PHE A 223 0.11 7.53 2.27
CA PHE A 223 0.10 8.89 2.82
C PHE A 223 -0.86 9.10 3.99
N VAL A 224 -1.76 8.14 4.27
CA VAL A 224 -2.73 8.25 5.38
C VAL A 224 -2.51 7.16 6.42
N ALA A 225 -2.70 5.90 6.04
CA ALA A 225 -2.70 4.80 7.00
C ALA A 225 -1.33 4.63 7.69
N VAL A 226 -0.25 4.71 6.91
CA VAL A 226 1.11 4.50 7.42
C VAL A 226 1.59 5.64 8.32
N PRO A 227 1.45 6.93 7.94
CA PRO A 227 1.71 8.04 8.85
C PRO A 227 0.83 7.99 10.11
N ALA A 228 -0.47 7.73 9.97
CA ALA A 228 -1.37 7.65 11.12
C ALA A 228 -0.97 6.54 12.12
N ALA A 229 -0.54 5.37 11.62
CA ALA A 229 -0.04 4.30 12.47
C ALA A 229 1.29 4.63 13.16
N ARG A 230 2.10 5.52 12.58
CA ARG A 230 3.35 6.01 13.18
C ARG A 230 3.10 7.06 14.24
N ASP A 231 2.09 7.91 14.05
CA ASP A 231 1.66 8.88 15.07
C ASP A 231 1.09 8.16 16.29
N GLU A 232 0.46 7.00 16.08
CA GLU A 232 -0.20 6.19 17.10
C GLU A 232 0.49 4.83 17.26
N LEU A 233 1.68 4.81 17.89
CA LEU A 233 2.50 3.60 18.13
C LEU A 233 1.88 2.59 19.12
N ALA A 234 0.61 2.77 19.50
CA ALA A 234 -0.09 1.81 20.33
C ALA A 234 -0.32 0.51 19.56
N PHE A 235 0.04 -0.63 20.16
CA PHE A 235 -0.10 -1.96 19.57
C PHE A 235 -1.46 -2.21 18.90
N ALA A 236 -2.53 -1.85 19.60
CA ALA A 236 -3.91 -2.00 19.17
C ALA A 236 -4.24 -1.22 17.86
N THR A 237 -3.60 -0.06 17.67
CA THR A 237 -3.73 0.80 16.49
C THR A 237 -2.98 0.22 15.30
N VAL A 238 -1.78 -0.29 15.56
CA VAL A 238 -0.94 -0.87 14.53
C VAL A 238 -1.54 -2.19 14.03
N ALA A 239 -2.13 -3.01 14.92
CA ALA A 239 -2.85 -4.22 14.55
C ALA A 239 -4.07 -3.93 13.64
N ALA A 240 -4.85 -2.91 13.97
CA ALA A 240 -5.96 -2.45 13.13
C ALA A 240 -5.46 -1.97 11.75
N SER A 241 -4.36 -1.21 11.71
CA SER A 241 -3.74 -0.73 10.46
C SER A 241 -3.24 -1.88 9.58
N ALA A 242 -2.66 -2.91 10.18
CA ALA A 242 -2.25 -4.11 9.46
C ALA A 242 -3.46 -4.88 8.88
N THR A 243 -4.59 -4.92 9.59
CA THR A 243 -5.83 -5.53 9.10
C THR A 243 -6.35 -4.78 7.88
N GLN A 244 -6.32 -3.44 7.92
CA GLN A 244 -6.67 -2.59 6.79
C GLN A 244 -5.78 -2.86 5.57
N LEU A 245 -4.47 -2.98 5.79
CA LEU A 245 -3.50 -3.27 4.72
C LEU A 245 -3.75 -4.64 4.07
N GLU A 246 -4.13 -5.65 4.84
CA GLU A 246 -4.46 -6.97 4.27
C GLU A 246 -5.72 -6.92 3.42
N ARG A 247 -6.75 -6.16 3.86
CA ARG A 247 -7.93 -5.90 3.02
C ARG A 247 -7.55 -5.19 1.73
N PHE A 248 -6.62 -4.23 1.77
CA PHE A 248 -6.09 -3.56 0.57
C PHE A 248 -5.44 -4.54 -0.39
N ARG A 249 -4.55 -5.40 0.08
CA ARG A 249 -3.90 -6.41 -0.76
C ARG A 249 -4.92 -7.34 -1.43
N LYS A 250 -5.93 -7.79 -0.69
CA LYS A 250 -7.02 -8.61 -1.27
C LYS A 250 -7.74 -7.89 -2.41
N ARG A 251 -7.98 -6.57 -2.29
CA ARG A 251 -8.60 -5.77 -3.35
C ARG A 251 -7.67 -5.50 -4.52
N VAL A 252 -6.38 -5.23 -4.28
CA VAL A 252 -5.37 -5.06 -5.32
C VAL A 252 -5.27 -6.27 -6.24
N ARG A 253 -5.39 -7.50 -5.69
CA ARG A 253 -5.42 -8.75 -6.46
C ARG A 253 -6.62 -8.85 -7.42
N ILE A 254 -7.66 -8.05 -7.22
CA ILE A 254 -8.81 -7.97 -8.13
C ILE A 254 -8.62 -6.82 -9.12
N PHE A 255 -8.22 -5.64 -8.63
CA PHE A 255 -8.13 -4.43 -9.46
C PHE A 255 -7.00 -4.47 -10.49
N LEU A 256 -5.83 -5.04 -10.17
CA LEU A 256 -4.72 -5.08 -11.13
C LEU A 256 -4.99 -6.00 -12.33
N PRO A 257 -5.47 -7.25 -12.17
CA PRO A 257 -5.91 -8.05 -13.30
C PRO A 257 -6.99 -7.35 -14.12
N LEU A 258 -7.98 -6.74 -13.44
CA LEU A 258 -9.04 -6.01 -14.11
C LEU A 258 -8.49 -4.85 -14.93
N LEU A 259 -7.52 -4.09 -14.41
CA LEU A 259 -6.85 -3.01 -15.13
C LEU A 259 -6.06 -3.50 -16.34
N LEU A 260 -5.33 -4.60 -16.20
CA LEU A 260 -4.56 -5.20 -17.28
C LEU A 260 -5.48 -5.69 -18.40
N VAL A 261 -6.50 -6.48 -18.07
CA VAL A 261 -7.44 -7.06 -19.04
C VAL A 261 -8.28 -5.96 -19.72
N SER A 262 -8.87 -5.04 -18.94
CA SER A 262 -9.65 -3.94 -19.51
C SER A 262 -8.79 -2.98 -20.32
N GLY A 263 -7.53 -2.74 -19.91
CA GLY A 263 -6.58 -1.92 -20.66
C GLY A 263 -6.20 -2.55 -21.99
N PHE A 264 -5.97 -3.87 -22.02
CA PHE A 264 -5.71 -4.62 -23.24
C PHE A 264 -6.91 -4.59 -24.19
N ALA A 265 -8.12 -4.85 -23.67
CA ALA A 265 -9.34 -4.80 -24.47
C ALA A 265 -9.62 -3.40 -25.06
N GLN A 266 -9.37 -2.33 -24.30
CA GLN A 266 -9.45 -0.97 -24.82
C GLN A 266 -8.40 -0.68 -25.88
N ALA A 267 -7.15 -1.13 -25.69
CA ALA A 267 -6.10 -0.97 -26.69
C ALA A 267 -6.47 -1.67 -28.01
N ALA A 268 -7.02 -2.89 -27.93
CA ALA A 268 -7.51 -3.61 -29.10
C ALA A 268 -8.67 -2.88 -29.79
N ALA A 269 -9.55 -2.21 -29.04
CA ALA A 269 -10.61 -1.38 -29.63
C ALA A 269 -10.06 -0.15 -30.38
N TYR A 270 -8.88 0.37 -30.01
CA TYR A 270 -8.24 1.49 -30.71
C TYR A 270 -7.37 1.07 -31.89
N ALA A 271 -6.52 0.05 -31.71
CA ALA A 271 -5.52 -0.38 -32.69
C ALA A 271 -5.99 -1.55 -33.57
N GLY A 272 -7.14 -2.15 -33.26
CA GLY A 272 -7.59 -3.41 -33.85
C GLY A 272 -6.86 -4.63 -33.30
N TRP A 273 -7.22 -5.80 -33.80
CA TRP A 273 -6.64 -7.08 -33.39
C TRP A 273 -5.41 -7.51 -34.21
N ASN A 274 -5.02 -6.73 -35.22
CA ASN A 274 -3.87 -7.04 -36.07
C ASN A 274 -2.55 -6.72 -35.33
N PRO A 275 -1.68 -7.70 -35.03
CA PRO A 275 -0.42 -7.44 -34.32
C PRO A 275 0.50 -6.43 -35.02
N LEU A 276 0.46 -6.36 -36.35
CA LEU A 276 1.23 -5.39 -37.13
C LEU A 276 0.80 -3.95 -36.86
N ALA A 277 -0.48 -3.71 -36.53
CA ALA A 277 -0.97 -2.36 -36.21
C ALA A 277 -0.42 -1.85 -34.86
N TRP A 278 -0.06 -2.77 -33.96
CA TRP A 278 0.47 -2.44 -32.63
C TRP A 278 1.91 -1.97 -32.70
N THR A 279 2.72 -2.50 -33.61
CA THR A 279 4.11 -2.08 -33.81
C THR A 279 4.26 -1.04 -34.93
N GLY A 280 3.36 -1.05 -35.91
CA GLY A 280 3.41 -0.18 -37.10
C GLY A 280 2.76 1.20 -36.94
N SER A 281 2.06 1.47 -35.82
CA SER A 281 1.44 2.77 -35.56
C SER A 281 1.88 3.38 -34.23
N GLY A 282 2.00 4.71 -34.17
CA GLY A 282 2.37 5.40 -32.92
C GLY A 282 1.36 5.18 -31.78
N VAL A 283 0.07 5.07 -32.11
CA VAL A 283 -0.99 4.73 -31.14
C VAL A 283 -0.79 3.32 -30.58
N GLY A 284 -0.50 2.35 -31.46
CA GLY A 284 -0.19 0.97 -31.08
C GLY A 284 1.03 0.87 -30.17
N GLN A 285 2.11 1.57 -30.51
CA GLN A 285 3.35 1.57 -29.72
C GLN A 285 3.14 2.14 -28.32
N LEU A 286 2.42 3.26 -28.21
CA LEU A 286 2.07 3.84 -26.90
C LEU A 286 1.16 2.91 -26.08
N ALA A 287 0.23 2.21 -26.73
CA ALA A 287 -0.58 1.21 -26.06
C ALA A 287 0.27 0.03 -25.54
N LEU A 288 1.25 -0.45 -26.31
CA LEU A 288 2.21 -1.46 -25.88
C LEU A 288 3.04 -0.98 -24.69
N VAL A 289 3.57 0.25 -24.72
CA VAL A 289 4.32 0.84 -23.60
C VAL A 289 3.45 0.88 -22.34
N LYS A 290 2.21 1.37 -22.44
CA LYS A 290 1.27 1.40 -21.32
C LYS A 290 1.02 0.00 -20.76
N LEU A 291 0.77 -0.99 -21.61
CA LEU A 291 0.54 -2.37 -21.17
C LEU A 291 1.79 -2.98 -20.54
N GLY A 292 2.98 -2.70 -21.06
CA GLY A 292 4.25 -3.09 -20.47
C GLY A 292 4.41 -2.54 -19.06
N LEU A 293 4.14 -1.24 -18.85
CA LEU A 293 4.17 -0.61 -17.52
C LEU A 293 3.18 -1.27 -16.54
N VAL A 294 1.95 -1.52 -16.97
CA VAL A 294 0.92 -2.18 -16.14
C VAL A 294 1.27 -3.66 -15.88
N ALA A 295 1.83 -4.37 -16.85
CA ALA A 295 2.29 -5.74 -16.70
C ALA A 295 3.46 -5.83 -15.71
N VAL A 296 4.44 -4.91 -15.78
CA VAL A 296 5.52 -4.81 -14.80
C VAL A 296 4.97 -4.57 -13.40
N LEU A 297 4.00 -3.67 -13.24
CA LEU A 297 3.31 -3.50 -11.95
C LEU A 297 2.62 -4.77 -11.49
N PHE A 298 1.87 -5.43 -12.38
CA PHE A 298 1.19 -6.67 -12.07
C PHE A 298 2.18 -7.75 -11.60
N VAL A 299 3.29 -7.92 -12.31
CA VAL A 299 4.40 -8.80 -11.91
C VAL A 299 4.92 -8.37 -10.54
N ILE A 300 5.29 -7.12 -10.34
CA ILE A 300 5.78 -6.63 -9.03
C ILE A 300 4.77 -6.95 -7.91
N PHE A 301 3.47 -6.74 -8.10
CA PHE A 301 2.48 -6.98 -7.04
C PHE A 301 2.10 -8.46 -6.82
N ILE A 302 2.27 -9.32 -7.83
CA ILE A 302 2.02 -10.76 -7.68
C ILE A 302 3.29 -11.51 -7.21
N THR A 303 4.46 -11.11 -7.71
CA THR A 303 5.77 -11.72 -7.42
C THR A 303 6.51 -11.05 -6.30
N CYS A 304 6.14 -9.86 -5.85
CA CYS A 304 6.35 -9.43 -4.48
C CYS A 304 5.18 -10.07 -3.74
N PRO A 305 5.31 -11.35 -3.31
CA PRO A 305 4.20 -12.02 -2.66
C PRO A 305 3.85 -11.16 -1.43
N LEU A 306 2.63 -11.31 -0.92
CA LEU A 306 2.31 -11.54 0.50
C LEU A 306 3.29 -11.23 1.67
N TRP A 307 4.40 -10.52 1.54
CA TRP A 307 5.40 -10.38 2.56
C TRP A 307 5.09 -9.13 3.35
N ARG A 308 4.75 -9.40 4.60
CA ARG A 308 4.85 -8.47 5.71
C ARG A 308 6.22 -7.75 5.75
N ALA A 309 7.25 -8.21 5.00
CA ALA A 309 8.54 -7.53 4.70
C ALA A 309 8.40 -6.09 4.19
N CYS A 310 7.42 -5.88 3.32
CA CYS A 310 7.19 -4.58 2.70
C CYS A 310 6.23 -3.75 3.54
N SER A 311 5.80 -4.24 4.70
CA SER A 311 5.09 -3.41 5.67
C SER A 311 6.04 -2.29 6.10
N PRO A 312 5.67 -1.03 5.87
CA PRO A 312 6.42 0.11 6.38
C PRO A 312 6.42 0.19 7.92
N ILE A 313 5.62 -0.65 8.59
CA ILE A 313 5.50 -0.70 10.04
C ILE A 313 6.37 -1.85 10.56
N LYS A 314 7.42 -1.52 11.33
CA LYS A 314 8.37 -2.48 11.93
C LYS A 314 7.65 -3.44 12.90
N GLY A 315 8.06 -4.72 12.93
CA GLY A 315 7.69 -5.66 13.99
C GLY A 315 6.34 -6.38 13.85
N MET A 316 5.52 -6.06 12.84
CA MET A 316 4.19 -6.65 12.71
C MET A 316 4.16 -7.84 11.78
N CYS A 317 4.03 -9.02 12.38
CA CYS A 317 3.54 -10.15 11.61
C CYS A 317 2.62 -11.07 12.42
N ASP A 318 1.53 -11.44 11.76
CA ASP A 318 0.39 -12.27 12.16
C ASP A 318 -0.59 -11.68 13.16
N LEU A 319 -1.66 -11.09 12.64
CA LEU A 319 -2.79 -10.61 13.43
C LEU A 319 -3.65 -11.75 13.98
N GLU A 320 -3.66 -12.90 13.31
CA GLU A 320 -4.42 -14.08 13.72
C GLU A 320 -3.84 -14.71 14.99
N GLU A 321 -2.55 -14.54 15.24
CA GLU A 321 -1.88 -15.04 16.44
C GLU A 321 -2.01 -14.06 17.62
N LEU A 322 -2.12 -12.76 17.33
CA LEU A 322 -2.39 -11.71 18.31
C LEU A 322 -3.82 -11.73 18.85
N ALA A 323 -4.74 -12.40 18.15
CA ALA A 323 -6.10 -12.59 18.63
C ALA A 323 -6.16 -13.52 19.85
N GLY A 324 -5.14 -14.35 20.08
CA GLY A 324 -5.05 -15.30 21.18
C GLY A 324 -6.22 -16.31 21.25
N PRO A 325 -6.12 -17.38 22.04
CA PRO A 325 -7.26 -18.22 22.38
C PRO A 325 -8.17 -17.50 23.39
N ALA A 326 -8.85 -16.43 22.96
CA ALA A 326 -9.86 -15.72 23.74
C ALA A 326 -11.30 -16.04 23.26
N ALA A 327 -11.52 -17.26 22.77
CA ALA A 327 -12.85 -17.84 22.56
C ALA A 327 -12.83 -19.33 22.99
N GLY A 328 -12.69 -19.53 24.31
CA GLY A 328 -13.18 -20.70 25.03
C GLY A 328 -12.80 -22.10 24.51
N THR A 329 -11.56 -22.55 24.75
CA THR A 329 -11.32 -23.94 25.16
C THR A 329 -9.93 -24.05 25.78
N ALA A 330 -9.86 -24.55 27.02
CA ALA A 330 -8.61 -24.78 27.73
C ALA A 330 -7.76 -25.87 27.02
N PRO A 331 -6.45 -25.70 26.84
CA PRO A 331 -5.60 -26.73 26.28
C PRO A 331 -5.18 -27.73 27.37
N GLY A 332 -5.85 -28.88 27.42
CA GLY A 332 -5.34 -30.08 28.08
C GLY A 332 -4.41 -30.81 27.11
N GLY A 333 -3.09 -30.62 27.25
CA GLY A 333 -2.09 -31.32 26.44
C GLY A 333 -0.74 -31.34 27.14
N GLN A 334 -0.42 -32.47 27.78
CA GLN A 334 0.84 -32.75 28.44
C GLN A 334 2.05 -32.64 27.49
N PRO A 335 3.25 -32.27 27.98
CA PRO A 335 4.47 -32.37 27.21
C PRO A 335 4.97 -33.84 27.17
N ALA A 336 5.27 -34.34 25.96
CA ALA A 336 5.92 -35.62 25.76
C ALA A 336 7.43 -35.56 26.04
N PRO A 337 8.05 -36.64 26.56
CA PRO A 337 9.47 -36.67 26.92
C PRO A 337 10.38 -36.91 25.71
N GLY A 338 11.61 -36.41 25.84
CA GLY A 338 12.59 -36.24 24.77
C GLY A 338 13.14 -37.53 24.13
N ARG A 339 13.66 -37.34 22.92
CA ARG A 339 14.58 -38.27 22.25
C ARG A 339 15.85 -37.51 21.89
N ASP A 340 16.95 -37.93 22.51
CA ASP A 340 18.31 -37.52 22.18
C ASP A 340 18.74 -38.11 20.83
N HIS A 341 19.41 -37.30 20.01
CA HIS A 341 20.17 -37.74 18.85
C HIS A 341 21.56 -37.09 18.89
N PRO A 342 22.65 -37.88 19.01
CA PRO A 342 24.00 -37.36 18.87
C PRO A 342 24.41 -37.42 17.39
N GLY A 343 24.50 -36.25 16.75
CA GLY A 343 24.88 -36.12 15.33
C GLY A 343 25.77 -34.91 15.08
N ARG A 344 27.07 -35.15 15.28
CA ARG A 344 28.27 -34.31 15.05
C ARG A 344 28.14 -33.27 13.91
N LEU A 345 28.34 -31.98 14.25
CA LEU A 345 28.58 -30.87 13.32
C LEU A 345 30.00 -30.34 13.48
N THR A 346 30.69 -30.16 12.36
CA THR A 346 32.00 -29.51 12.23
C THR A 346 31.92 -28.03 12.62
N ARG A 347 32.80 -27.66 13.55
CA ARG A 347 32.87 -26.40 14.29
C ARG A 347 33.84 -25.46 13.57
N ALA A 348 33.34 -24.35 13.04
CA ALA A 348 34.14 -23.14 12.89
C ALA A 348 33.92 -22.32 14.17
N THR A 349 34.93 -22.28 15.01
CA THR A 349 34.93 -21.62 16.32
C THR A 349 34.99 -20.10 16.15
N VAL A 350 33.92 -19.43 16.58
CA VAL A 350 34.02 -18.07 17.13
C VAL A 350 34.33 -18.27 18.61
N GLU A 351 35.60 -18.13 18.99
CA GLU A 351 36.06 -18.21 20.38
C GLU A 351 35.63 -16.94 21.14
N GLY A 352 34.89 -17.13 22.24
CA GLY A 352 34.57 -16.06 23.20
C GLY A 352 33.16 -16.10 23.78
N ALA A 353 32.18 -16.70 23.09
CA ALA A 353 30.86 -16.93 23.66
C ALA A 353 30.84 -18.32 24.32
N VAL A 354 31.01 -18.39 25.64
CA VAL A 354 30.51 -19.54 26.41
C VAL A 354 29.03 -19.61 26.06
N ALA A 355 28.65 -20.61 25.25
CA ALA A 355 27.31 -20.76 24.73
C ALA A 355 26.37 -21.09 25.91
N ALA A 356 25.89 -20.05 26.59
CA ALA A 356 24.82 -20.19 27.55
C ALA A 356 23.68 -20.92 26.83
N ALA A 357 23.31 -22.09 27.35
CA ALA A 357 22.21 -22.87 26.80
C ALA A 357 20.96 -21.98 26.77
N PRO A 358 20.15 -22.02 25.69
CA PRO A 358 18.96 -21.21 25.63
C PRO A 358 18.02 -21.62 26.77
N VAL A 359 17.70 -20.65 27.63
CA VAL A 359 16.81 -20.84 28.80
C VAL A 359 15.36 -20.98 28.34
N ARG A 360 15.06 -20.37 27.18
CA ARG A 360 13.75 -20.44 26.54
C ARG A 360 13.90 -20.72 25.05
N ARG A 361 12.93 -21.44 24.50
CA ARG A 361 12.81 -21.71 23.07
C ARG A 361 11.46 -21.21 22.56
N LEU A 362 11.49 -20.50 21.45
CA LEU A 362 10.33 -20.02 20.72
C LEU A 362 10.38 -20.59 19.30
N ASP A 363 9.49 -21.54 19.01
CA ASP A 363 9.40 -22.18 17.70
C ASP A 363 8.26 -21.57 16.88
N ARG A 364 8.63 -20.86 15.82
CA ARG A 364 7.76 -20.11 14.89
C ARG A 364 8.02 -20.59 13.47
N ARG A 365 8.33 -21.87 13.31
CA ARG A 365 8.40 -22.51 12.00
C ARG A 365 6.99 -22.76 11.47
N GLY A 366 6.82 -22.67 10.16
CA GLY A 366 5.51 -22.81 9.50
C GLY A 366 4.59 -21.60 9.59
N THR A 367 4.91 -20.63 10.46
CA THR A 367 4.17 -19.35 10.51
C THR A 367 4.75 -18.37 9.50
N GLY A 368 3.94 -17.41 9.05
CA GLY A 368 4.34 -16.45 8.02
C GLY A 368 5.40 -15.43 8.48
N CYS A 369 5.92 -15.57 9.70
CA CYS A 369 6.81 -14.60 10.33
C CYS A 369 7.57 -15.10 11.57
N ALA A 370 8.61 -14.36 11.95
CA ALA A 370 9.29 -14.57 13.23
C ALA A 370 8.41 -14.32 14.49
N GLY A 371 7.32 -13.56 14.38
CA GLY A 371 6.45 -13.24 15.52
C GLY A 371 7.14 -12.35 16.56
N PHE A 372 7.58 -11.15 16.17
CA PHE A 372 8.33 -10.23 17.05
C PHE A 372 7.63 -9.92 18.36
N VAL A 373 6.29 -9.92 18.38
CA VAL A 373 5.53 -9.73 19.61
C VAL A 373 5.76 -10.88 20.58
N HIS A 374 5.77 -12.12 20.10
CA HIS A 374 6.12 -13.27 20.94
C HIS A 374 7.59 -13.29 21.33
N VAL A 375 8.48 -12.75 20.49
CA VAL A 375 9.88 -12.54 20.86
C VAL A 375 9.97 -11.52 21.99
N GLU A 376 9.26 -10.40 21.90
CA GLU A 376 9.19 -9.35 22.92
C GLU A 376 8.57 -9.87 24.22
N GLU A 377 7.42 -10.54 24.17
CA GLU A 377 6.79 -11.21 25.32
C GLU A 377 7.73 -12.25 25.94
N ALA A 378 8.42 -13.03 25.12
CA ALA A 378 9.36 -14.04 25.60
C ALA A 378 10.55 -13.39 26.31
N LEU A 379 11.12 -12.35 25.71
CA LEU A 379 12.24 -11.60 26.28
C LEU A 379 11.83 -10.83 27.53
N ALA A 380 10.64 -10.21 27.56
CA ALA A 380 10.12 -9.48 28.72
C ALA A 380 9.94 -10.36 29.96
N ALA A 381 9.71 -11.66 29.76
CA ALA A 381 9.60 -12.65 30.83
C ALA A 381 10.94 -13.29 31.28
N MET A 382 12.06 -12.97 30.62
CA MET A 382 13.40 -13.52 30.92
C MET A 382 14.22 -12.61 31.85
N ALA A 383 15.25 -13.08 32.54
CA ALA A 383 16.20 -12.21 33.24
C ALA A 383 17.23 -11.60 32.27
N PRO A 384 17.76 -10.38 32.52
CA PRO A 384 18.85 -9.82 31.71
C PRO A 384 20.03 -10.78 31.57
N GLY A 385 20.57 -10.90 30.35
CA GLY A 385 21.66 -11.84 30.03
C GLY A 385 21.21 -13.27 29.67
N GLU A 386 19.95 -13.65 29.92
CA GLU A 386 19.43 -14.95 29.49
C GLU A 386 19.30 -15.06 27.96
N VAL A 387 19.36 -16.29 27.45
CA VAL A 387 19.34 -16.58 26.01
C VAL A 387 18.03 -17.23 25.57
N LEU A 388 17.41 -16.65 24.55
CA LEU A 388 16.25 -17.15 23.82
C LEU A 388 16.69 -17.79 22.51
N GLU A 389 16.29 -19.03 22.27
CA GLU A 389 16.37 -19.65 20.95
C GLU A 389 15.08 -19.38 20.17
N LEU A 390 15.20 -18.68 19.05
CA LEU A 390 14.10 -18.49 18.09
C LEU A 390 14.32 -19.34 16.86
N LEU A 391 13.33 -20.14 16.49
CA LEU A 391 13.25 -20.83 15.21
C LEU A 391 12.18 -20.18 14.36
N SER A 392 12.50 -19.79 13.13
CA SER A 392 11.53 -19.15 12.23
C SER A 392 11.64 -19.70 10.81
N SER A 393 10.51 -19.87 10.12
CA SER A 393 10.50 -20.14 8.67
C SER A 393 10.54 -18.87 7.83
N ASP A 394 10.48 -17.69 8.45
CA ASP A 394 10.42 -16.40 7.78
C ASP A 394 11.81 -15.93 7.30
N PRO A 395 12.11 -15.90 5.99
CA PRO A 395 13.37 -15.37 5.47
C PRO A 395 13.59 -13.88 5.68
N ILE A 396 12.56 -13.09 6.01
CA ILE A 396 12.77 -11.68 6.35
C ILE A 396 13.42 -11.57 7.73
N SER A 397 13.07 -12.46 8.67
CA SER A 397 13.61 -12.45 10.02
C SER A 397 15.14 -12.44 10.05
N TRP A 398 15.78 -13.01 9.01
CA TRP A 398 17.24 -12.97 8.82
C TRP A 398 17.83 -11.56 8.83
N TRP A 399 17.08 -10.60 8.29
CA TRP A 399 17.46 -9.19 8.12
C TRP A 399 16.81 -8.28 9.15
N GLU A 400 15.55 -8.52 9.50
CA GLU A 400 14.79 -7.64 10.42
C GLU A 400 15.12 -7.86 11.88
N LEU A 401 15.28 -9.11 12.31
CA LEU A 401 15.49 -9.43 13.72
C LEU A 401 16.75 -8.78 14.28
N PRO A 402 17.92 -8.79 13.63
CA PRO A 402 19.10 -8.11 14.16
C PRO A 402 18.87 -6.61 14.42
N ALA A 403 18.24 -5.91 13.47
CA ALA A 403 17.96 -4.48 13.58
C ALA A 403 16.91 -4.19 14.66
N TRP A 404 15.90 -5.05 14.79
CA TRP A 404 14.90 -4.93 15.86
C TRP A 404 15.55 -5.13 17.23
N LEU A 405 16.41 -6.14 17.39
CA LEU A 405 17.11 -6.42 18.65
C LEU A 405 17.98 -5.24 19.09
N GLU A 406 18.75 -4.65 18.17
CA GLU A 406 19.60 -3.48 18.44
C GLU A 406 18.79 -2.30 18.99
N VAL A 407 17.64 -1.99 18.36
CA VAL A 407 16.75 -0.89 18.79
C VAL A 407 16.16 -1.14 20.20
N HIS A 408 15.93 -2.39 20.57
CA HIS A 408 15.35 -2.76 21.86
C HIS A 408 16.40 -3.15 22.91
N GLY A 409 17.69 -2.85 22.65
CA GLY A 409 18.79 -3.11 23.59
C GLY A 409 19.12 -4.59 23.79
N HIS A 410 18.68 -5.48 22.90
CA HIS A 410 18.95 -6.91 22.95
C HIS A 410 20.13 -7.28 22.04
N ARG A 411 20.83 -8.38 22.36
CA ARG A 411 22.02 -8.79 21.61
C ARG A 411 21.77 -10.06 20.81
N LEU A 412 22.03 -10.03 19.51
CA LEU A 412 22.03 -11.24 18.69
C LEU A 412 23.36 -11.99 18.88
N LEU A 413 23.31 -13.17 19.51
CA LEU A 413 24.49 -14.01 19.74
C LEU A 413 24.81 -14.91 18.56
N PHE A 414 23.79 -15.43 17.90
CA PHE A 414 23.95 -16.41 16.83
C PHE A 414 22.81 -16.32 15.83
N ARG A 415 23.11 -16.57 14.56
CA ARG A 415 22.11 -16.84 13.52
C ARG A 415 22.60 -17.90 12.55
N GLU A 416 21.72 -18.81 12.17
CA GLU A 416 22.00 -19.91 11.26
C GLU A 416 20.85 -20.10 10.27
N ARG A 417 21.20 -20.37 9.01
CA ARG A 417 20.22 -20.69 7.96
C ARG A 417 20.31 -22.18 7.63
N ARG A 418 19.30 -22.95 8.03
CA ARG A 418 19.18 -24.37 7.67
C ARG A 418 18.51 -24.46 6.31
N ARG A 419 19.25 -24.95 5.30
CA ARG A 419 18.85 -24.92 3.87
C ARG A 419 18.28 -26.22 3.31
N MET A 420 18.08 -27.26 4.10
CA MET A 420 17.51 -28.52 3.57
C MET A 420 16.04 -28.30 3.18
N TRP A 421 15.75 -28.33 1.89
CA TRP A 421 14.38 -28.37 1.38
C TRP A 421 13.77 -29.75 1.73
N PRO A 422 12.52 -29.84 2.21
CA PRO A 422 11.52 -28.78 2.43
C PRO A 422 11.64 -28.01 3.77
N TRP A 423 12.52 -28.42 4.68
CA TRP A 423 12.70 -27.91 6.05
C TRP A 423 13.56 -26.64 6.16
N ARG A 424 13.32 -25.63 5.31
CA ARG A 424 14.03 -24.35 5.42
C ARG A 424 13.56 -23.59 6.67
N TYR A 425 14.48 -23.36 7.59
CA TYR A 425 14.26 -22.48 8.74
C TYR A 425 15.53 -21.72 9.13
N PHE A 426 15.32 -20.66 9.88
CA PHE A 426 16.32 -19.79 10.47
C PHE A 426 16.32 -20.04 11.97
N ARG A 427 17.51 -20.09 12.55
CA ARG A 427 17.72 -20.25 13.98
C ARG A 427 18.46 -19.03 14.47
N PHE A 428 17.99 -18.44 15.56
CA PHE A 428 18.60 -17.29 16.21
C PHE A 428 18.80 -17.60 17.68
N LEU A 429 19.93 -17.16 18.24
CA LEU A 429 20.13 -17.08 19.69
C LEU A 429 20.20 -15.61 20.08
N ILE A 430 19.30 -15.21 20.96
CA ILE A 430 19.06 -13.83 21.33
C ILE A 430 19.33 -13.69 22.82
N GLN A 431 20.21 -12.81 23.22
CA GLN A 431 20.44 -12.48 24.62
C GLN A 431 19.57 -11.29 25.03
N ARG A 432 18.82 -11.42 26.12
CA ARG A 432 18.05 -10.32 26.68
C ARG A 432 19.00 -9.22 27.16
N GLY A 433 18.70 -8.00 26.74
CA GLY A 433 19.33 -6.76 27.22
C GLY A 433 19.05 -6.46 28.69
N ALA A 434 19.74 -5.46 29.21
CA ALA A 434 19.48 -4.90 30.55
C ALA A 434 18.09 -4.28 30.64
#